data_AF-A0A076L394-F1
#
_entry.id   AF-A0A076L394-F1
#
_cell.length_a   1.000
_cell.length_b   1.000
_cell.length_c   1.000
_cell.angle_alpha   90.00
_cell.angle_beta   90.00
_cell.angle_gamma   90.00
#
_symmetry.space_group_name_H-M   'P 1'
#
loop_
_entity.id
_entity.type
_entity.pdbx_description
1 polymer ?
#
loop_
_entity_poly.entity_id
_entity_poly.type
_entity_poly.pdbx_seq_one_letter_code
_entity_poly.pdbx_strand_id
1 'polypeptide(L)'
;VRRGIELATEAAVKSLHEMSKTVSTKEEITQIASISAANPEVGKLIAEAMEKVGNDGVITIEESKGIETTLDVVEGMQFDRGYMSQYMVTDNDKMEASLDNPYILITDKKIGNIQEILPALQSVVEQGRALLIIADDITGEALPTLVLNK
;
A
#
# COMPACT_ATOMS: atom_id res chain seq x y z
N VAL A 1 12.98 26.76 -25.91
CA VAL A 1 13.65 25.95 -24.86
C VAL A 1 12.75 24.82 -24.38
N ARG A 2 11.61 25.08 -23.72
CA ARG A 2 10.66 24.05 -23.24
C ARG A 2 10.32 22.96 -24.28
N ARG A 3 9.85 23.35 -25.46
CA ARG A 3 9.52 22.41 -26.56
C ARG A 3 10.71 21.53 -26.99
N GLY A 4 11.93 22.08 -26.95
CA GLY A 4 13.13 21.32 -27.28
C GLY A 4 13.48 20.29 -26.21
N ILE A 5 13.26 20.62 -24.94
CA ILE A 5 13.43 19.70 -23.80
C ILE A 5 12.39 18.58 -23.88
N GLU A 6 11.12 18.89 -24.15
CA GLU A 6 10.06 17.89 -24.29
C GLU A 6 10.38 16.87 -25.39
N LEU A 7 10.78 17.34 -26.57
CA LEU A 7 11.16 16.47 -27.70
C LEU A 7 12.42 15.63 -27.40
N ALA A 8 13.41 16.22 -26.71
CA ALA A 8 14.61 15.50 -26.32
C ALA A 8 14.33 14.42 -25.27
N THR A 9 13.48 14.71 -24.28
CA THR A 9 13.05 13.75 -23.27
C THR A 9 12.28 12.60 -23.90
N GLU A 10 11.35 12.89 -24.81
CA GLU A 10 10.57 11.86 -25.51
C GLU A 10 11.48 10.93 -26.33
N ALA A 11 12.44 11.49 -27.06
CA ALA A 11 13.43 10.72 -27.81
C ALA A 11 14.32 9.86 -26.88
N ALA A 12 14.75 10.41 -25.74
CA ALA A 12 15.55 9.69 -24.76
C ALA A 12 14.77 8.53 -24.11
N VAL A 13 13.52 8.75 -23.69
CA VAL A 13 12.65 7.71 -23.13
C VAL A 13 12.43 6.59 -24.14
N LYS A 14 12.16 6.92 -25.41
CA LYS A 14 12.02 5.92 -26.48
C LYS A 14 13.28 5.08 -26.65
N SER A 15 14.45 5.72 -26.70
CA SER A 15 15.74 5.01 -26.80
C SER A 15 15.98 4.10 -25.59
N LEU A 16 15.61 4.53 -24.38
CA LEU A 16 15.74 3.71 -23.18
C LEU A 16 14.85 2.46 -23.23
N HIS A 17 13.62 2.58 -23.75
CA HIS A 17 12.76 1.42 -23.97
C HIS A 17 13.36 0.44 -24.98
N GLU A 18 13.94 0.92 -26.08
CA GLU A 18 14.61 0.07 -27.08
C GLU A 18 15.87 -0.63 -26.51
N MET A 19 16.57 0.00 -25.56
CA MET A 19 17.74 -0.56 -24.89
C MET A 19 17.40 -1.46 -23.69
N SER A 20 16.15 -1.40 -23.20
CA SER A 20 15.71 -2.12 -22.02
C SER A 20 15.72 -3.64 -22.26
N LYS A 21 16.00 -4.39 -21.20
CA LYS A 21 15.93 -5.86 -21.21
C LYS A 21 14.84 -6.30 -20.27
N THR A 22 13.88 -7.06 -20.80
CA THR A 22 12.84 -7.68 -19.98
C THR A 22 13.47 -8.73 -19.08
N VAL A 23 13.20 -8.61 -17.79
CA VAL A 23 13.59 -9.57 -16.76
C VAL A 23 12.49 -10.62 -16.69
N SER A 24 12.84 -11.90 -16.82
CA SER A 24 11.83 -12.97 -16.86
C SER A 24 12.20 -14.21 -16.07
N THR A 25 13.47 -14.37 -15.73
CA THR A 25 13.96 -15.54 -14.98
C THR A 25 14.15 -15.23 -13.51
N LYS A 26 13.96 -16.24 -12.66
CA LYS A 26 14.17 -16.12 -11.22
C LYS A 26 15.61 -15.72 -10.90
N GLU A 27 16.57 -16.21 -11.69
CA GLU A 27 17.99 -15.90 -11.55
C GLU A 27 18.27 -14.42 -11.80
N GLU A 28 17.69 -13.83 -12.85
CA GLU A 28 17.81 -12.40 -13.13
C GLU A 28 17.15 -11.55 -12.04
N ILE A 29 15.96 -11.94 -11.57
CA ILE A 29 15.27 -11.27 -10.45
C ILE A 29 16.15 -11.31 -9.19
N THR A 30 16.70 -12.49 -8.85
CA THR A 30 17.60 -12.67 -7.70
C THR A 30 18.83 -11.78 -7.82
N GLN A 31 19.45 -11.72 -9.00
CA GLN A 31 20.64 -10.91 -9.22
C GLN A 31 20.34 -9.42 -9.05
N ILE A 32 19.26 -8.94 -9.66
CA ILE A 32 18.87 -7.52 -9.59
C ILE A 32 18.52 -7.16 -8.14
N ALA A 33 17.69 -7.97 -7.48
CA ALA A 33 17.30 -7.75 -6.09
C ALA A 33 18.53 -7.78 -5.14
N SER A 34 19.48 -8.69 -5.37
CA SER A 34 20.72 -8.77 -4.58
C SER A 34 21.59 -7.52 -4.75
N ILE A 35 21.69 -7.00 -5.98
CA ILE A 35 22.45 -5.77 -6.28
C ILE A 35 21.76 -4.56 -5.63
N SER A 36 20.43 -4.44 -5.78
CA SER A 36 19.65 -3.34 -5.21
C SER A 36 19.65 -3.34 -3.69
N ALA A 37 19.58 -4.51 -3.06
CA ALA A 37 19.62 -4.65 -1.61
C ALA A 37 21.04 -4.69 -1.03
N ALA A 38 22.07 -4.72 -1.88
CA ALA A 38 23.47 -4.98 -1.49
C ALA A 38 23.65 -6.23 -0.60
N ASN A 39 22.75 -7.21 -0.72
CA ASN A 39 22.71 -8.41 0.10
C ASN A 39 22.17 -9.61 -0.72
N PRO A 40 22.99 -10.66 -0.95
CA PRO A 40 22.58 -11.86 -1.70
C PRO A 40 21.45 -12.67 -1.06
N GLU A 41 21.38 -12.75 0.28
CA GLU A 41 20.31 -13.48 0.97
C GLU A 41 18.96 -12.77 0.79
N VAL A 42 18.93 -11.45 0.93
CA VAL A 42 17.72 -10.64 0.71
C VAL A 42 17.25 -10.77 -0.74
N GLY A 43 18.17 -10.73 -1.71
CA GLY A 43 17.80 -10.92 -3.12
C GLY A 43 17.18 -12.29 -3.40
N LYS A 44 17.66 -13.35 -2.74
CA LYS A 44 17.08 -14.69 -2.83
C LYS A 44 15.66 -14.74 -2.24
N LEU A 45 15.47 -14.15 -1.05
CA LEU A 45 14.15 -14.08 -0.41
C LEU A 45 13.13 -13.31 -1.26
N ILE A 46 13.53 -12.19 -1.86
CA ILE A 46 12.67 -11.41 -2.77
C ILE A 46 12.29 -12.24 -4.00
N ALA A 47 13.24 -12.96 -4.61
CA ALA A 47 12.94 -13.79 -5.77
C ALA A 47 12.01 -14.97 -5.43
N GLU A 48 12.16 -15.57 -4.24
CA GLU A 48 11.23 -16.59 -3.72
C GLU A 48 9.84 -16.00 -3.43
N ALA A 49 9.76 -14.77 -2.94
CA ALA A 49 8.51 -14.05 -2.75
C ALA A 49 7.78 -13.85 -4.09
N MET A 50 8.49 -13.27 -5.07
CA MET A 50 7.97 -13.00 -6.42
C MET A 50 7.46 -14.26 -7.12
N GLU A 51 8.13 -15.40 -6.92
CA GLU A 51 7.68 -16.68 -7.49
C GLU A 51 6.37 -17.19 -6.85
N LYS A 52 6.17 -16.97 -5.55
CA LYS A 52 4.94 -17.38 -4.84
C LYS A 52 3.76 -16.45 -5.09
N VAL A 53 4.00 -15.14 -5.17
CA VAL A 53 2.93 -14.12 -5.31
C VAL A 53 2.65 -13.76 -6.78
N GLY A 54 3.56 -14.10 -7.70
CA GLY A 54 3.51 -13.70 -9.10
C GLY A 54 4.08 -12.29 -9.34
N ASN A 55 4.28 -11.92 -10.61
CA ASN A 55 4.90 -10.63 -10.98
C ASN A 55 4.10 -9.40 -10.55
N ASP A 56 2.78 -9.54 -10.43
CA ASP A 56 1.86 -8.47 -10.01
C ASP A 56 1.46 -8.57 -8.53
N GLY A 57 2.07 -9.51 -7.79
CA GLY A 57 1.81 -9.70 -6.38
C GLY A 57 2.40 -8.60 -5.52
N VAL A 58 1.72 -8.26 -4.43
CA VAL A 58 2.15 -7.25 -3.48
C VAL A 58 3.10 -7.89 -2.48
N ILE A 59 4.27 -7.28 -2.28
CA ILE A 59 5.24 -7.67 -1.26
C ILE A 59 5.31 -6.54 -0.23
N THR A 60 5.01 -6.87 1.02
CA THR A 60 5.10 -5.95 2.16
C THR A 60 6.21 -6.41 3.11
N ILE A 61 6.91 -5.46 3.72
CA ILE A 61 7.97 -5.74 4.69
C ILE A 61 7.45 -5.35 6.07
N GLU A 62 7.40 -6.33 6.98
CA GLU A 62 7.07 -6.11 8.38
C GLU A 62 8.30 -6.24 9.27
N GLU A 63 8.37 -5.40 10.31
CA GLU A 63 9.45 -5.48 11.29
C GLU A 63 9.16 -6.62 12.28
N SER A 64 9.92 -7.70 12.18
CA SER A 64 9.85 -8.82 13.11
C SER A 64 10.72 -8.59 14.34
N LYS A 65 10.25 -9.03 15.51
CA LYS A 65 11.06 -9.09 16.75
C LYS A 65 12.05 -10.27 16.76
N GLY A 66 11.98 -11.14 15.76
CA GLY A 66 12.88 -12.28 15.58
C GLY A 66 14.23 -11.88 15.00
N ILE A 67 15.20 -12.80 15.07
CA ILE A 67 16.54 -12.62 14.49
C ILE A 67 16.55 -13.04 13.00
N GLU A 68 15.64 -13.92 12.60
CA GLU A 68 15.57 -14.46 11.25
C GLU A 68 14.56 -13.69 10.39
N THR A 69 14.89 -13.49 9.12
CA THR A 69 13.95 -12.97 8.11
C THR A 69 13.08 -14.12 7.63
N THR A 70 11.79 -14.06 7.93
CA THR A 70 10.79 -15.03 7.45
C THR A 70 10.06 -14.51 6.23
N LEU A 71 9.50 -15.43 5.46
CA LEU A 71 8.63 -15.12 4.34
C LEU A 71 7.29 -15.81 4.54
N ASP A 72 6.25 -15.01 4.71
CA ASP A 72 4.89 -15.45 4.91
C ASP A 72 4.02 -14.99 3.73
N VAL A 73 3.23 -15.90 3.18
CA VAL A 73 2.27 -15.59 2.12
C VAL A 73 0.88 -15.61 2.75
N VAL A 74 0.24 -14.45 2.78
CA VAL A 74 -1.10 -14.28 3.32
C VAL A 74 -2.08 -13.92 2.21
N GLU A 75 -3.31 -14.41 2.32
CA GLU A 75 -4.38 -13.98 1.43
C GLU A 75 -4.79 -12.55 1.78
N GLY A 76 -4.77 -11.66 0.78
CA GLY A 76 -5.03 -10.24 0.95
C GLY A 76 -5.28 -9.54 -0.38
N MET A 77 -5.57 -8.25 -0.31
CA MET A 77 -5.85 -7.44 -1.50
C MET A 77 -5.39 -6.00 -1.26
N GLN A 78 -4.84 -5.39 -2.30
CA GLN A 78 -4.47 -3.97 -2.33
C GLN A 78 -5.29 -3.25 -3.40
N PHE A 79 -5.64 -2.00 -3.13
CA PHE A 79 -6.27 -1.11 -4.09
C PHE A 79 -5.45 0.18 -4.22
N ASP A 80 -5.51 0.81 -5.39
CA ASP A 80 -4.86 2.10 -5.66
C ASP A 80 -5.71 3.28 -5.14
N ARG A 81 -5.98 3.27 -3.82
CA ARG A 81 -6.73 4.29 -3.09
C ARG A 81 -6.07 4.50 -1.72
N GLY A 82 -5.74 5.76 -1.41
CA GLY A 82 -5.18 6.16 -0.12
C GLY A 82 -6.25 6.58 0.90
N TYR A 83 -5.80 6.98 2.09
CA TYR A 83 -6.66 7.61 3.10
C TYR A 83 -7.18 8.98 2.64
N MET A 84 -8.38 9.35 3.07
CA MET A 84 -9.00 10.63 2.68
C MET A 84 -8.38 11.85 3.36
N SER A 85 -7.71 11.68 4.50
CA SER A 85 -7.14 12.76 5.28
C SER A 85 -5.83 12.34 5.92
N GLN A 86 -4.81 13.20 5.82
CA GLN A 86 -3.50 12.97 6.45
C GLN A 86 -3.57 12.83 7.97
N TYR A 87 -4.62 13.36 8.61
CA TYR A 87 -4.82 13.21 10.05
C TYR A 87 -5.12 11.76 10.48
N MET A 88 -5.47 10.88 9.54
CA MET A 88 -5.71 9.45 9.80
C MET A 88 -4.43 8.62 9.93
N VAL A 89 -3.26 9.20 9.63
CA VAL A 89 -1.96 8.53 9.71
C VAL A 89 -1.64 8.11 11.15
N THR A 90 -1.34 6.84 11.38
CA THR A 90 -0.95 6.30 12.69
C THR A 90 0.57 6.35 12.89
N ASP A 91 1.33 6.14 11.82
CA ASP A 91 2.78 6.24 11.78
C ASP A 91 3.17 7.52 11.01
N ASN A 92 3.53 8.57 11.74
CA ASN A 92 3.87 9.87 11.16
C ASN A 92 5.21 9.87 10.41
N ASP A 93 6.09 8.91 10.69
CA ASP A 93 7.40 8.83 10.05
C ASP A 93 7.27 8.20 8.66
N LYS A 94 6.46 7.13 8.56
CA LYS A 94 6.16 6.45 7.29
C LYS A 94 5.01 7.08 6.51
N MET A 95 4.23 7.96 7.15
CA MET A 95 2.98 8.52 6.61
C MET A 95 1.95 7.44 6.27
N GLU A 96 1.83 6.42 7.14
CA GLU A 96 0.99 5.24 6.97
C GLU A 96 -0.09 5.14 8.07
N ALA A 97 -1.23 4.54 7.72
CA ALA A 97 -2.29 4.18 8.66
C ALA A 97 -2.33 2.66 8.81
N SER A 98 -1.77 2.16 9.91
CA SER A 98 -1.75 0.74 10.27
C SER A 98 -2.76 0.48 11.38
N LEU A 99 -3.66 -0.48 11.18
CA LEU A 99 -4.72 -0.84 12.12
C LEU A 99 -4.59 -2.32 12.48
N ASP A 100 -4.47 -2.61 13.77
CA ASP A 100 -4.41 -3.99 14.26
C ASP A 100 -5.81 -4.56 14.44
N ASN A 101 -6.07 -5.71 13.80
CA ASN A 101 -7.35 -6.42 13.84
C ASN A 101 -8.57 -5.46 13.74
N PRO A 102 -8.72 -4.68 12.65
CA PRO A 102 -9.84 -3.77 12.51
C PRO A 102 -11.12 -4.52 12.12
N TYR A 103 -12.27 -3.95 12.48
CA TYR A 103 -13.51 -4.22 11.75
C TYR A 103 -13.48 -3.50 10.41
N ILE A 104 -14.18 -4.04 9.40
CA ILE A 104 -14.24 -3.44 8.07
C ILE A 104 -15.70 -3.13 7.74
N LEU A 105 -16.01 -1.86 7.55
CA LEU A 105 -17.30 -1.38 7.06
C LEU A 105 -17.16 -0.99 5.58
N ILE A 106 -17.90 -1.68 4.70
CA ILE A 106 -17.86 -1.44 3.26
C ILE A 106 -19.25 -0.98 2.80
N THR A 107 -19.29 0.11 2.04
CA THR A 107 -20.51 0.64 1.43
C THR A 107 -20.21 1.28 0.07
N ASP A 108 -21.16 1.24 -0.86
CA ASP A 108 -21.08 1.92 -2.16
C ASP A 108 -21.65 3.34 -2.12
N LYS A 109 -22.15 3.78 -0.96
CA LYS A 109 -22.76 5.10 -0.77
C LYS A 109 -21.74 6.14 -0.33
N LYS A 110 -22.02 7.40 -0.70
CA LYS A 110 -21.34 8.57 -0.12
C LYS A 110 -21.83 8.81 1.29
N ILE A 111 -20.91 8.98 2.23
CA ILE A 111 -21.20 9.29 3.63
C ILE A 111 -21.02 10.80 3.83
N GLY A 112 -22.12 11.54 3.87
CA GLY A 112 -22.11 12.97 4.16
C GLY A 112 -22.43 13.30 5.63
N ASN A 113 -23.19 12.42 6.28
CA ASN A 113 -23.69 12.60 7.64
C ASN A 113 -23.25 11.45 8.55
N ILE A 114 -22.65 11.79 9.69
CA ILE A 114 -22.19 10.80 10.67
C ILE A 114 -23.33 9.95 11.27
N GLN A 115 -24.56 10.49 11.31
CA GLN A 115 -25.74 9.80 11.85
C GLN A 115 -26.06 8.50 11.10
N GLU A 116 -25.70 8.41 9.83
CA GLU A 116 -25.93 7.22 9.00
C GLU A 116 -25.06 6.02 9.43
N ILE A 117 -23.88 6.29 10.01
CA ILE A 117 -22.94 5.26 10.45
C ILE A 117 -22.78 5.19 11.97
N LEU A 118 -23.42 6.11 12.71
CA LEU A 118 -23.32 6.21 14.17
C LEU A 118 -23.66 4.90 14.91
N PRO A 119 -24.73 4.15 14.53
CA PRO A 119 -25.04 2.89 15.22
C PRO A 119 -23.95 1.82 15.05
N ALA A 120 -23.32 1.77 13.87
CA ALA A 120 -22.20 0.86 13.60
C ALA A 120 -20.95 1.29 14.38
N LEU A 121 -20.66 2.59 14.42
CA LEU A 121 -19.55 3.14 15.20
C LEU A 121 -19.67 2.81 16.69
N GLN A 122 -20.83 3.01 17.29
CA GLN A 122 -21.06 2.71 18.72
C GLN A 122 -20.80 1.24 19.04
N SER A 123 -21.28 0.33 18.19
CA SER A 123 -21.09 -1.11 18.36
C SER A 123 -19.61 -1.53 18.31
N VAL A 124 -18.78 -0.82 17.54
CA VAL A 124 -17.34 -1.09 17.41
C VAL A 124 -16.56 -0.45 18.57
N VAL A 125 -16.93 0.77 18.97
CA VAL A 125 -16.34 1.47 20.12
C VAL A 125 -16.53 0.68 21.42
N GLU A 126 -17.70 0.09 21.63
CA GLU A 126 -17.97 -0.78 22.79
C GLU A 126 -17.03 -1.99 22.88
N GLN A 127 -16.52 -2.46 21.74
CA GLN A 127 -15.59 -3.58 21.66
C GLN A 127 -14.12 -3.15 21.74
N GLY A 128 -13.84 -1.85 21.77
CA GLY A 128 -12.48 -1.30 21.87
C GLY A 128 -11.58 -1.67 20.70
N ARG A 129 -12.14 -1.90 19.51
CA ARG A 129 -11.40 -2.28 18.30
C ARG A 129 -11.41 -1.17 17.25
N ALA A 130 -10.39 -1.15 16.40
CA ALA A 130 -10.30 -0.23 15.27
C ALA A 130 -11.40 -0.51 14.22
N LEU A 131 -11.76 0.50 13.42
CA LEU A 131 -12.69 0.40 12.30
C LEU A 131 -12.06 0.97 11.03
N LEU A 132 -11.98 0.16 9.98
CA LEU A 132 -11.67 0.58 8.62
C LEU A 132 -12.98 0.82 7.87
N ILE A 133 -13.15 2.02 7.30
CA ILE A 133 -14.32 2.39 6.50
C ILE A 133 -13.92 2.52 5.03
N ILE A 134 -14.57 1.76 4.15
CA ILE A 134 -14.41 1.83 2.70
C ILE A 134 -15.75 2.27 2.11
N ALA A 135 -15.80 3.48 1.57
CA ALA A 135 -16.99 4.10 0.99
C ALA A 135 -16.64 4.74 -0.37
N ASP A 136 -17.66 5.08 -1.18
CA ASP A 136 -17.44 5.82 -2.44
C ASP A 136 -16.80 7.20 -2.17
N ASP A 137 -17.29 7.89 -1.13
CA ASP A 137 -16.79 9.18 -0.71
C ASP A 137 -17.19 9.48 0.76
N ILE A 138 -16.35 10.20 1.51
CA ILE A 138 -16.67 10.71 2.85
C ILE A 138 -16.57 12.23 2.82
N THR A 139 -17.70 12.90 2.93
CA THR A 139 -17.83 14.34 2.71
C THR A 139 -18.57 15.03 3.86
N GLY A 140 -18.65 16.36 3.78
CA GLY A 140 -19.45 17.16 4.71
C GLY A 140 -18.92 17.10 6.14
N GLU A 141 -19.85 16.93 7.09
CA GLU A 141 -19.55 16.92 8.53
C GLU A 141 -18.98 15.58 9.00
N ALA A 142 -19.16 14.50 8.25
CA ALA A 142 -18.70 13.17 8.65
C ALA A 142 -17.17 13.09 8.77
N LEU A 143 -16.43 13.65 7.81
CA LEU A 143 -14.96 13.56 7.80
C LEU A 143 -14.30 14.27 9.00
N PRO A 144 -14.62 15.55 9.32
CA PRO A 144 -14.08 16.20 10.52
C PRO A 144 -14.41 15.46 11.81
N THR A 145 -15.63 14.91 11.93
CA THR A 145 -16.02 14.15 13.12
C THR A 145 -15.22 12.85 13.26
N LEU A 146 -14.98 12.12 12.17
CA LEU A 146 -14.15 10.93 12.18
C LEU A 146 -12.69 11.26 12.55
N VAL A 147 -12.14 12.36 12.01
CA VAL A 147 -10.79 12.82 12.34
C VAL A 147 -10.66 13.17 13.82
N LEU A 148 -11.68 13.80 14.41
CA LEU A 148 -11.67 14.17 15.84
C LEU A 148 -11.74 12.95 16.77
N ASN A 149 -12.35 11.85 16.32
CA ASN A 149 -12.58 10.63 17.10
C ASN A 149 -11.70 9.46 16.63
N LYS A 150 -10.55 9.75 16.04
CA LYS A 150 -9.54 8.75 15.66
C LYS A 150 -9.05 7.96 16.87
#